data_AF-A0A3L6TSB6-F1
#
_entry.id   AF-A0A3L6TSB6-F1
#
_cell.length_a   1.000
_cell.length_b   1.000
_cell.length_c   1.000
_cell.angle_alpha   90.00
_cell.angle_beta   90.00
_cell.angle_gamma   90.00
#
_symmetry.space_group_name_H-M   'P 1'
#
loop_
_entity.id
_entity.type
_entity.pdbx_description
1 polymer ?
#
loop_
_entity_poly.entity_id
_entity_poly.type
_entity_poly.pdbx_seq_one_letter_code
_entity_poly.pdbx_strand_id
1 'polypeptide(L)'
;MPKRRSGERGAGSGRTAKRRRRHLYLVFDDWLWGYSIRKVDLSSDDSYSDEPPHQHDAAISGDGAERRLPPAVFRVEAQPGDSNCFAAAFGTKIIAMTPTIVDGTPIPATHPLAPRCVVPVFDVRTRLFAFAPRPKMNLFNPIYFSVGEGLFVLSSGSFQLLRPPAALEEPGGDLCWEWRELPKHPFERMNVTSYAVHPDGRTIFVSTSTATFTFDTAKVHRKWRRHGRWTLPFTCRAYFDGELDAWVGLHGDPDEIEGICACDVASSDPGSMDGQRPAWKLGKEKLLSEDPDEEHVGATLVYMGGRSKYCLVQCVSIDDDCADRTRNFYEFMDPESGETGSCRYLLRLTTFSLKFDKHGHLTAGNSRRVRYYRVPQAVTDSALEYPVAFCI
;
A
#
# COMPACT_ATOMS: atom_id res chain seq x y z
N MET A 1 -12.86 72.93 3.74
CA MET A 1 -13.84 71.82 3.56
C MET A 1 -13.43 70.98 2.36
N PRO A 2 -13.61 69.64 2.31
CA PRO A 2 -13.80 68.69 3.40
C PRO A 2 -12.88 67.43 3.33
N LYS A 3 -12.73 66.83 4.52
CA LYS A 3 -12.39 65.45 4.92
C LYS A 3 -12.33 64.37 3.82
N ARG A 4 -11.20 63.64 3.75
CA ARG A 4 -11.20 62.23 3.32
C ARG A 4 -11.00 61.31 4.52
N ARG A 5 -12.02 60.48 4.74
CA ARG A 5 -12.13 59.49 5.81
C ARG A 5 -11.09 58.39 5.61
N SER A 6 -10.45 58.02 6.71
CA SER A 6 -9.83 56.72 6.95
C SER A 6 -10.87 55.61 6.73
N GLY A 7 -10.56 54.66 5.85
CA GLY A 7 -11.39 53.49 5.56
C GLY A 7 -10.51 52.24 5.53
N GLU A 8 -10.47 51.59 6.69
CA GLU A 8 -10.40 50.14 6.92
C GLU A 8 -9.42 49.26 6.12
N ARG A 9 -8.52 48.66 6.91
CA ARG A 9 -7.70 47.50 6.59
C ARG A 9 -8.62 46.38 6.07
N GLY A 10 -8.49 46.05 4.79
CA GLY A 10 -8.86 44.74 4.27
C GLY A 10 -7.93 43.70 4.88
N ALA A 11 -8.30 43.16 6.04
CA ALA A 11 -7.74 41.92 6.55
C ALA A 11 -8.11 40.81 5.55
N GLY A 12 -7.21 40.54 4.61
CA GLY A 12 -7.25 39.36 3.77
C GLY A 12 -7.11 38.14 4.68
N SER A 13 -8.25 37.61 5.13
CA SER A 13 -8.37 36.32 5.78
C SER A 13 -7.86 35.26 4.80
N GLY A 14 -6.56 35.00 4.84
CA GLY A 14 -5.93 33.85 4.20
C GLY A 14 -6.62 32.60 4.71
N ARG A 15 -7.58 32.08 3.94
CA ARG A 15 -8.12 30.74 4.14
C ARG A 15 -6.96 29.79 3.88
N THR A 16 -6.22 29.47 4.92
CA THR A 16 -5.39 28.26 4.97
C THR A 16 -6.29 27.12 4.51
N ALA A 17 -6.03 26.59 3.31
CA ALA A 17 -6.75 25.44 2.80
C ALA A 17 -6.66 24.36 3.88
N LYS A 18 -7.81 23.98 4.47
CA LYS A 18 -7.86 22.89 5.46
C LYS A 18 -7.21 21.68 4.81
N ARG A 19 -5.98 21.35 5.23
CA ARG A 19 -5.25 20.17 4.78
C ARG A 19 -6.19 18.98 4.99
N ARG A 20 -6.65 18.37 3.89
CA ARG A 20 -7.53 17.19 3.97
C ARG A 20 -6.76 16.12 4.75
N ARG A 21 -7.24 15.79 5.95
CA ARG A 21 -6.67 14.72 6.77
C ARG A 21 -6.82 13.41 5.99
N ARG A 22 -5.68 12.78 5.69
CA ARG A 22 -5.63 11.42 5.16
C ARG A 22 -5.62 10.45 6.33
N HIS A 23 -6.19 9.28 6.13
CA HIS A 23 -6.28 8.24 7.16
C HIS A 23 -5.69 6.94 6.64
N LEU A 24 -5.10 6.16 7.54
CA LEU A 24 -4.62 4.83 7.23
C LEU A 24 -5.79 3.85 7.32
N TYR A 25 -5.97 3.03 6.30
CA TYR A 25 -6.93 1.95 6.22
C TYR A 25 -6.16 0.63 6.11
N LEU A 26 -6.44 -0.31 7.01
CA LEU A 26 -5.87 -1.66 7.00
C LEU A 26 -6.94 -2.65 6.55
N VAL A 27 -6.53 -3.68 5.82
CA VAL A 27 -7.40 -4.77 5.37
C VAL A 27 -6.90 -6.07 5.96
N PHE A 28 -7.80 -6.83 6.58
CA PHE A 28 -7.55 -8.15 7.18
C PHE A 28 -8.62 -9.13 6.70
N ASP A 29 -8.30 -10.41 6.66
CA ASP A 29 -9.24 -11.52 6.43
C ASP A 29 -9.70 -12.20 7.74
N ASP A 30 -9.75 -11.41 8.81
CA ASP A 30 -10.06 -11.83 10.18
C ASP A 30 -11.54 -12.03 10.48
N TRP A 31 -12.42 -11.86 9.49
CA TRP A 31 -13.85 -12.03 9.67
C TRP A 31 -14.25 -13.42 9.16
N LEU A 32 -15.07 -14.13 9.94
CA LEU A 32 -15.53 -15.50 9.62
C LEU A 32 -16.03 -15.67 8.17
N TRP A 33 -16.58 -14.60 7.58
CA TRP A 33 -17.15 -14.61 6.24
C TRP A 33 -16.32 -13.83 5.22
N GLY A 34 -15.14 -13.31 5.58
CA GLY A 34 -14.23 -12.63 4.66
C GLY A 34 -13.39 -11.54 5.32
N TYR A 35 -13.42 -10.33 4.74
CA TYR A 35 -12.44 -9.29 5.04
C TYR A 35 -13.04 -8.15 5.87
N SER A 36 -12.23 -7.58 6.75
CA SER A 36 -12.51 -6.34 7.45
C SER A 36 -11.60 -5.21 6.99
N ILE A 37 -12.20 -4.02 6.81
CA ILE A 37 -11.47 -2.77 6.56
C ILE A 37 -11.53 -1.94 7.83
N ARG A 38 -10.38 -1.57 8.37
CA ARG A 38 -10.24 -0.85 9.65
C ARG A 38 -9.56 0.49 9.43
N LYS A 39 -10.17 1.56 9.94
CA LYS A 39 -9.60 2.92 9.88
C LYS A 39 -8.75 3.16 11.13
N VAL A 40 -7.46 3.42 10.94
CA VAL A 40 -6.52 3.74 12.03
C VAL A 40 -6.27 5.24 12.10
N ASP A 41 -6.41 5.81 13.29
CA ASP A 41 -6.13 7.21 13.55
C ASP A 41 -4.67 7.41 14.00
N LEU A 42 -3.89 8.05 13.14
CA LEU A 42 -2.49 8.42 13.38
C LEU A 42 -2.33 9.92 13.71
N SER A 43 -3.44 10.65 13.92
CA SER A 43 -3.46 12.12 14.05
C SER A 43 -2.95 12.70 15.37
N SER A 44 -2.67 11.87 16.39
CA SER A 44 -1.97 12.34 17.59
C SER A 44 -0.52 12.77 17.32
N ASP A 45 -0.04 12.60 16.08
CA ASP A 45 1.34 12.86 15.69
C ASP A 45 1.57 14.23 15.02
N ASP A 46 0.55 15.09 14.99
CA ASP A 46 0.64 16.46 14.45
C ASP A 46 1.08 17.50 15.49
N SER A 47 1.23 17.14 16.78
CA SER A 47 1.75 18.05 17.81
C SER A 47 3.28 18.17 17.70
N TYR A 48 3.73 19.26 17.11
CA TYR A 48 5.11 19.71 17.17
C TYR A 48 5.43 20.17 18.59
N SER A 49 6.19 19.38 19.32
CA SER A 49 7.11 19.88 20.35
C SER A 49 8.52 19.81 19.76
N ASP A 50 9.28 20.89 19.83
CA ASP A 50 10.73 20.91 19.55
C ASP A 50 11.55 20.16 20.61
N GLU A 51 10.87 19.59 21.61
CA GLU A 51 11.43 18.62 22.54
C GLU A 51 11.65 17.28 21.81
N PRO A 52 12.85 16.68 21.90
CA PRO A 52 13.07 15.35 21.37
C PRO A 52 12.03 14.41 21.99
N PRO A 53 11.29 13.61 21.20
CA PRO A 53 10.53 12.53 21.79
C PRO A 53 11.54 11.68 22.56
N HIS A 54 11.30 11.48 23.86
CA HIS A 54 12.05 10.49 24.62
C HIS A 54 12.08 9.23 23.78
N GLN A 55 13.28 8.73 23.49
CA GLN A 55 13.50 7.37 23.04
C GLN A 55 12.86 6.48 24.12
N HIS A 56 11.57 6.20 23.96
CA HIS A 56 11.08 4.92 24.39
C HIS A 56 11.58 3.95 23.32
N ASP A 57 12.85 3.58 23.48
CA ASP A 57 13.30 2.21 23.24
C ASP A 57 12.48 1.34 24.19
N ALA A 58 11.21 1.20 23.83
CA ALA A 58 10.29 0.31 24.47
C ALA A 58 10.57 -1.06 23.86
N ALA A 59 11.68 -1.67 24.28
CA ALA A 59 11.66 -3.11 24.52
C ALA A 59 10.56 -3.33 25.56
N ILE A 60 9.33 -3.55 25.09
CA ILE A 60 8.19 -3.82 25.95
C ILE A 60 7.58 -5.12 25.47
N SER A 61 8.25 -6.21 25.86
CA SER A 61 7.65 -7.51 26.18
C SER A 61 6.68 -7.39 27.38
N GLY A 62 5.76 -6.43 27.32
CA GLY A 62 4.81 -6.12 28.38
C GLY A 62 3.43 -5.84 27.81
N ASP A 63 2.45 -6.63 28.26
CA ASP A 63 1.01 -6.63 27.94
C ASP A 63 0.32 -5.23 27.92
N GLY A 64 0.98 -4.18 28.46
CA GLY A 64 0.46 -2.81 28.56
C GLY A 64 0.75 -1.84 27.40
N ALA A 65 1.65 -2.16 26.45
CA ALA A 65 1.97 -1.27 25.30
C ALA A 65 1.19 -1.60 24.01
N GLU A 66 0.61 -2.80 23.94
CA GLU A 66 -0.10 -3.31 22.78
C GLU A 66 -1.54 -2.80 22.72
N ARG A 67 -1.93 -2.25 21.58
CA ARG A 67 -3.28 -1.73 21.36
C ARG A 67 -4.17 -2.76 20.70
N ARG A 68 -5.46 -2.71 20.97
CA ARG A 68 -6.45 -3.41 20.11
C ARG A 68 -6.61 -2.64 18.81
N LEU A 69 -6.74 -3.35 17.69
CA LEU A 69 -7.10 -2.73 16.42
C LEU A 69 -8.46 -2.02 16.53
N PRO A 70 -8.64 -0.86 15.88
CA PRO A 70 -9.94 -0.21 15.78
C PRO A 70 -11.00 -1.13 15.17
N PRO A 71 -12.29 -0.96 15.49
CA PRO A 71 -13.35 -1.76 14.90
C PRO A 71 -13.39 -1.60 13.37
N ALA A 72 -13.88 -2.63 12.69
CA ALA A 72 -14.09 -2.61 11.25
C ALA A 72 -15.09 -1.51 10.86
N VAL A 73 -14.72 -0.66 9.91
CA VAL A 73 -15.61 0.34 9.32
C VAL A 73 -16.40 -0.22 8.14
N PHE A 74 -15.90 -1.30 7.53
CA PHE A 74 -16.56 -2.01 6.44
C PHE A 74 -16.15 -3.48 6.49
N ARG A 75 -17.05 -4.37 6.09
CA ARG A 75 -16.78 -5.81 5.96
C ARG A 75 -17.27 -6.28 4.60
N VAL A 76 -16.52 -7.20 4.00
CA VAL A 76 -16.82 -7.74 2.67
C VAL A 76 -16.76 -9.24 2.75
N GLU A 77 -17.83 -9.86 2.27
CA GLU A 77 -17.89 -11.31 2.19
C GLU A 77 -17.02 -11.82 1.05
N ALA A 78 -16.11 -12.74 1.35
CA ALA A 78 -15.18 -13.34 0.41
C ALA A 78 -14.42 -14.50 1.08
N GLN A 79 -13.80 -15.37 0.29
CA GLN A 79 -12.92 -16.41 0.83
C GLN A 79 -11.67 -15.77 1.46
N PRO A 80 -11.35 -16.09 2.74
CA PRO A 80 -10.08 -15.71 3.38
C PRO A 80 -8.86 -16.35 2.70
N GLY A 81 -7.66 -15.83 2.94
CA GLY A 81 -6.40 -16.45 2.47
C GLY A 81 -5.71 -15.79 1.27
N ASP A 82 -6.37 -14.85 0.58
CA ASP A 82 -5.84 -14.18 -0.62
C ASP A 82 -5.81 -12.64 -0.48
N SER A 83 -5.39 -12.16 0.71
CA SER A 83 -5.42 -10.74 1.07
C SER A 83 -4.70 -9.82 0.08
N ASN A 84 -3.57 -10.24 -0.47
CA ASN A 84 -2.80 -9.48 -1.46
C ASN A 84 -3.54 -9.24 -2.79
N CYS A 85 -4.50 -10.11 -3.12
CA CYS A 85 -5.30 -10.03 -4.34
C CYS A 85 -6.61 -9.27 -4.11
N PHE A 86 -7.05 -9.17 -2.85
CA PHE A 86 -8.43 -8.83 -2.50
C PHE A 86 -8.81 -7.37 -2.73
N ALA A 87 -7.96 -6.38 -2.45
CA ALA A 87 -8.37 -4.97 -2.45
C ALA A 87 -7.42 -4.04 -3.21
N ALA A 88 -8.00 -3.00 -3.80
CA ALA A 88 -7.28 -1.88 -4.38
C ALA A 88 -7.88 -0.54 -3.94
N ALA A 89 -7.05 0.50 -3.86
CA ALA A 89 -7.50 1.86 -3.64
C ALA A 89 -7.17 2.76 -4.84
N PHE A 90 -8.11 3.63 -5.20
CA PHE A 90 -7.94 4.67 -6.22
C PHE A 90 -8.84 5.85 -5.88
N GLY A 91 -8.29 7.07 -5.95
CA GLY A 91 -8.98 8.27 -5.48
C GLY A 91 -9.41 8.14 -4.01
N THR A 92 -10.72 8.16 -3.76
CA THR A 92 -11.31 8.01 -2.41
C THR A 92 -11.98 6.66 -2.17
N LYS A 93 -11.77 5.70 -3.07
CA LYS A 93 -12.51 4.44 -3.10
C LYS A 93 -11.59 3.27 -2.83
N ILE A 94 -12.10 2.31 -2.09
CA ILE A 94 -11.52 0.97 -1.93
C ILE A 94 -12.47 0.02 -2.65
N ILE A 95 -11.94 -0.70 -3.64
CA ILE A 95 -12.65 -1.75 -4.37
C ILE A 95 -12.15 -3.10 -3.90
N ALA A 96 -13.06 -4.03 -3.67
CA ALA A 96 -12.76 -5.39 -3.25
C ALA A 96 -12.99 -6.35 -4.42
N MET A 97 -11.90 -6.83 -5.01
CA MET A 97 -11.85 -7.75 -6.13
C MET A 97 -11.53 -9.16 -5.63
N THR A 98 -12.57 -9.93 -5.38
CA THR A 98 -12.42 -11.33 -4.97
C THR A 98 -12.05 -12.20 -6.17
N PRO A 99 -11.01 -13.06 -6.08
CA PRO A 99 -10.81 -14.13 -7.05
C PRO A 99 -12.09 -14.99 -7.15
N THR A 100 -12.43 -15.41 -8.37
CA THR A 100 -13.56 -16.32 -8.63
C THR A 100 -13.10 -17.72 -9.01
N ILE A 101 -11.81 -17.89 -9.28
CA ILE A 101 -11.16 -19.15 -9.59
C ILE A 101 -9.78 -19.11 -8.93
N VAL A 102 -9.43 -20.14 -8.16
CA VAL A 102 -8.08 -20.37 -7.61
C VAL A 102 -7.65 -21.77 -8.08
N ASP A 103 -6.46 -21.87 -8.65
CA ASP A 103 -5.90 -23.13 -9.20
C ASP A 103 -6.81 -23.88 -10.17
N GLY A 104 -7.54 -23.14 -11.01
CA GLY A 104 -8.48 -23.71 -11.97
C GLY A 104 -9.80 -24.20 -11.37
N THR A 105 -9.96 -24.13 -10.05
CA THR A 105 -11.20 -24.47 -9.35
C THR A 105 -12.06 -23.22 -9.11
N PRO A 106 -13.34 -23.21 -9.53
CA PRO A 106 -14.23 -22.10 -9.19
C PRO A 106 -14.39 -22.01 -7.69
N ILE A 107 -14.15 -20.83 -7.13
CA ILE A 107 -14.44 -20.57 -5.72
C ILE A 107 -15.97 -20.61 -5.57
N PRO A 108 -16.52 -21.49 -4.71
CA PRO A 108 -17.93 -21.45 -4.38
C PRO A 108 -18.27 -20.06 -3.86
N ALA A 109 -19.34 -19.46 -4.35
CA ALA A 109 -19.82 -18.23 -3.73
C ALA A 109 -20.16 -18.58 -2.26
N THR A 110 -19.53 -17.90 -1.32
CA THR A 110 -19.76 -18.08 0.12
C THR A 110 -21.24 -17.89 0.49
N HIS A 111 -21.98 -17.11 -0.31
CA HIS A 111 -23.43 -16.95 -0.20
C HIS A 111 -24.11 -17.00 -1.58
N PRO A 112 -25.26 -17.71 -1.73
CA PRO A 112 -25.99 -17.85 -3.00
C PRO A 112 -26.53 -16.54 -3.61
N LEU A 113 -26.48 -15.45 -2.85
CA LEU A 113 -26.91 -14.11 -3.28
C LEU A 113 -25.75 -13.18 -3.66
N ALA A 114 -24.48 -13.60 -3.51
CA ALA A 114 -23.34 -12.78 -3.89
C ALA A 114 -23.35 -12.56 -5.41
N PRO A 115 -23.51 -11.31 -5.90
CA PRO A 115 -23.65 -11.07 -7.32
C PRO A 115 -22.34 -11.41 -8.04
N ARG A 116 -22.35 -12.44 -8.90
CA ARG A 116 -21.17 -12.86 -9.66
C ARG A 116 -20.67 -11.79 -10.64
N CYS A 117 -21.52 -10.85 -11.03
CA CYS A 117 -21.24 -9.88 -12.09
C CYS A 117 -20.73 -8.52 -11.58
N VAL A 118 -20.74 -8.27 -10.27
CA VAL A 118 -20.27 -7.00 -9.69
C VAL A 118 -19.29 -7.22 -8.54
N VAL A 119 -18.55 -6.17 -8.22
CA VAL A 119 -17.62 -6.10 -7.11
C VAL A 119 -17.93 -4.90 -6.21
N PRO A 120 -17.84 -5.06 -4.88
CA PRO A 120 -18.11 -4.00 -3.92
C PRO A 120 -17.08 -2.86 -4.00
N VAL A 121 -17.57 -1.62 -3.93
CA VAL A 121 -16.75 -0.40 -3.89
C VAL A 121 -17.19 0.46 -2.70
N PHE A 122 -16.28 0.74 -1.79
CA PHE A 122 -16.50 1.58 -0.62
C PHE A 122 -15.79 2.93 -0.79
N ASP A 123 -16.56 4.02 -0.84
CA ASP A 123 -16.00 5.37 -0.84
C ASP A 123 -15.76 5.84 0.60
N VAL A 124 -14.50 5.94 1.01
CA VAL A 124 -14.15 6.28 2.39
C VAL A 124 -14.43 7.75 2.74
N ARG A 125 -14.55 8.62 1.73
CA ARG A 125 -14.83 10.05 1.92
C ARG A 125 -16.31 10.27 2.18
N THR A 126 -17.19 9.69 1.37
CA THR A 126 -18.64 9.85 1.48
C THR A 126 -19.27 8.80 2.39
N ARG A 127 -18.53 7.73 2.72
CA ARG A 127 -19.03 6.51 3.39
C ARG A 127 -20.16 5.83 2.62
N LEU A 128 -20.22 6.08 1.31
CA LEU A 128 -21.19 5.44 0.44
C LEU A 128 -20.61 4.15 -0.14
N PHE A 129 -21.51 3.21 -0.36
CA PHE A 129 -21.23 1.93 -0.98
C PHE A 129 -21.82 1.90 -2.40
N ALA A 130 -21.07 1.34 -3.33
CA ALA A 130 -21.46 1.18 -4.71
C ALA A 130 -20.98 -0.18 -5.25
N PHE A 131 -21.44 -0.53 -6.46
CA PHE A 131 -21.00 -1.71 -7.18
C PHE A 131 -20.36 -1.29 -8.49
N ALA A 132 -19.18 -1.84 -8.77
CA ALA A 132 -18.56 -1.81 -10.09
C ALA A 132 -18.79 -3.16 -10.79
N PRO A 133 -18.82 -3.24 -12.13
CA PRO A 133 -18.82 -4.51 -12.85
C PRO A 133 -17.57 -5.30 -12.46
N ARG A 134 -17.67 -6.63 -12.50
CA ARG A 134 -16.51 -7.50 -12.34
C ARG A 134 -15.57 -7.35 -13.56
N PRO A 135 -14.24 -7.48 -13.39
CA PRO A 135 -13.32 -7.55 -14.52
C PRO A 135 -13.75 -8.63 -15.51
N LYS A 136 -13.56 -8.36 -16.81
CA LYS A 136 -13.94 -9.31 -17.88
C LYS A 136 -13.15 -10.62 -17.85
N MET A 137 -11.97 -10.60 -17.22
CA MET A 137 -11.06 -11.73 -17.11
C MET A 137 -10.83 -12.01 -15.63
N ASN A 138 -10.64 -13.28 -15.28
CA ASN A 138 -10.25 -13.64 -13.92
C ASN A 138 -8.88 -13.03 -13.60
N LEU A 139 -8.76 -12.47 -12.41
CA LEU A 139 -7.54 -11.86 -11.93
C LEU A 139 -6.76 -12.91 -11.12
N PHE A 140 -5.68 -13.40 -11.71
CA PHE A 140 -4.68 -14.23 -11.03
C PHE A 140 -3.49 -13.37 -10.62
N ASN A 141 -3.20 -13.32 -9.32
CA ASN A 141 -2.12 -12.53 -8.73
C ASN A 141 -2.08 -11.06 -9.24
N PRO A 142 -3.14 -10.25 -9.09
CA PRO A 142 -3.19 -8.89 -9.63
C PRO A 142 -2.23 -7.91 -8.93
N ILE A 143 -1.68 -6.97 -9.71
CA ILE A 143 -1.09 -5.71 -9.22
C ILE A 143 -2.00 -4.57 -9.63
N TYR A 144 -2.26 -3.68 -8.68
CA TYR A 144 -3.15 -2.54 -8.84
C TYR A 144 -2.36 -1.23 -8.93
N PHE A 145 -2.68 -0.41 -9.93
CA PHE A 145 -2.12 0.95 -10.09
C PHE A 145 -3.25 1.98 -10.12
N SER A 146 -3.19 2.95 -9.22
CA SER A 146 -4.03 4.15 -9.29
C SER A 146 -3.31 5.19 -10.15
N VAL A 147 -3.84 5.52 -11.32
CA VAL A 147 -3.27 6.53 -12.22
C VAL A 147 -4.38 7.48 -12.67
N GLY A 148 -4.27 8.74 -12.26
CA GLY A 148 -5.38 9.70 -12.34
C GLY A 148 -6.61 9.16 -11.61
N GLU A 149 -7.77 9.20 -12.27
CA GLU A 149 -9.04 8.65 -11.76
C GLU A 149 -9.23 7.16 -12.11
N GLY A 150 -8.32 6.54 -12.85
CA GLY A 150 -8.44 5.15 -13.31
C GLY A 150 -7.71 4.15 -12.42
N LEU A 151 -8.26 2.94 -12.35
CA LEU A 151 -7.60 1.79 -11.73
C LEU A 151 -7.11 0.83 -12.81
N PHE A 152 -5.80 0.67 -12.92
CA PHE A 152 -5.17 -0.31 -13.80
C PHE A 152 -4.89 -1.58 -13.02
N VAL A 153 -5.11 -2.73 -13.67
CA VAL A 153 -4.94 -4.05 -13.07
C VAL A 153 -4.08 -4.89 -13.99
N LEU A 154 -2.89 -5.28 -13.52
CA LEU A 154 -1.97 -6.19 -14.20
C LEU A 154 -2.05 -7.56 -13.54
N SER A 155 -2.45 -8.56 -14.30
CA SER A 155 -2.60 -9.94 -13.84
C SER A 155 -1.89 -10.89 -14.81
N SER A 156 -1.72 -12.16 -14.43
CA SER A 156 -1.19 -13.19 -15.33
C SER A 156 -2.00 -13.26 -16.62
N GLY A 157 -1.37 -12.86 -17.73
CA GLY A 157 -1.98 -12.90 -19.07
C GLY A 157 -2.98 -11.79 -19.41
N SER A 158 -3.25 -10.83 -18.51
CA SER A 158 -4.17 -9.71 -18.76
C SER A 158 -3.68 -8.38 -18.21
N PHE A 159 -4.09 -7.29 -18.87
CA PHE A 159 -3.90 -5.93 -18.37
C PHE A 159 -5.19 -5.15 -18.65
N GLN A 160 -5.82 -4.60 -17.62
CA GLN A 160 -7.15 -4.01 -17.71
C GLN A 160 -7.20 -2.64 -17.03
N LEU A 161 -8.13 -1.80 -17.47
CA LEU A 161 -8.42 -0.49 -16.89
C LEU A 161 -9.89 -0.42 -16.49
N LEU A 162 -10.14 -0.16 -15.21
CA LEU A 162 -11.43 0.28 -14.70
C LEU A 162 -11.49 1.80 -14.70
N ARG A 163 -12.50 2.37 -15.35
CA ARG A 163 -12.86 3.77 -15.21
C ARG A 163 -14.07 3.93 -14.31
N PRO A 164 -14.01 4.80 -13.29
CA PRO A 164 -15.21 5.22 -12.59
C PRO A 164 -16.11 6.06 -13.51
N PRO A 165 -17.42 6.14 -13.21
CA PRO A 165 -18.34 7.05 -13.88
C PRO A 165 -17.77 8.47 -13.87
N ALA A 166 -17.75 9.13 -15.03
CA ALA A 166 -17.35 10.53 -15.11
C ALA A 166 -18.36 11.39 -14.33
N ALA A 167 -17.86 12.27 -13.45
CA ALA A 167 -18.70 13.31 -12.86
C ALA A 167 -19.07 14.29 -13.99
N LEU A 168 -20.36 14.32 -14.33
CA LEU A 168 -21.04 15.14 -15.34
C LEU A 168 -20.30 16.43 -15.77
N GLU A 169 -19.80 16.47 -17.01
CA GLU A 169 -19.69 17.73 -17.77
C GLU A 169 -20.64 17.77 -18.99
N GLU A 170 -21.22 16.63 -19.41
CA GLU A 170 -22.10 16.54 -20.58
C GLU A 170 -23.46 15.89 -20.21
N PRO A 171 -24.62 16.53 -20.50
CA PRO A 171 -25.92 15.92 -20.30
C PRO A 171 -26.12 14.77 -21.31
N GLY A 172 -26.12 13.53 -20.83
CA GLY A 172 -26.35 12.33 -21.64
C GLY A 172 -25.23 11.30 -21.65
N GLY A 173 -24.12 11.54 -20.93
CA GLY A 173 -23.08 10.54 -20.72
C GLY A 173 -23.58 9.39 -19.84
N ASP A 174 -23.39 8.14 -20.29
CA ASP A 174 -23.68 6.94 -19.50
C ASP A 174 -22.80 6.94 -18.23
N LEU A 175 -23.44 7.04 -17.06
CA LEU A 175 -22.79 7.12 -15.74
C LEU A 175 -22.32 5.74 -15.27
N CYS A 176 -21.75 4.95 -16.16
CA CYS A 176 -21.40 3.56 -15.89
C CYS A 176 -19.90 3.39 -15.66
N TRP A 177 -19.58 2.46 -14.77
CA TRP A 177 -18.23 1.94 -14.62
C TRP A 177 -17.86 1.14 -15.87
N GLU A 178 -16.66 1.32 -16.41
CA GLU A 178 -16.24 0.65 -17.65
C GLU A 178 -14.92 -0.11 -17.45
N TRP A 179 -14.93 -1.41 -17.74
CA TRP A 179 -13.71 -2.21 -17.90
C TRP A 179 -13.25 -2.24 -19.35
N ARG A 180 -11.97 -1.92 -19.55
CA ARG A 180 -11.30 -1.99 -20.85
C ARG A 180 -10.05 -2.84 -20.79
N GLU A 181 -9.93 -3.79 -21.71
CA GLU A 181 -8.69 -4.54 -21.91
C GLU A 181 -7.64 -3.64 -22.59
N LEU A 182 -6.41 -3.76 -22.13
CA LEU A 182 -5.25 -3.03 -22.61
C LEU A 182 -4.26 -4.02 -23.26
N PRO A 183 -3.29 -3.51 -24.03
CA PRO A 183 -2.24 -4.36 -24.59
C PRO A 183 -1.56 -5.20 -23.51
N LYS A 184 -1.40 -6.48 -23.79
CA LYS A 184 -0.74 -7.43 -22.88
C LYS A 184 0.71 -7.00 -22.63
N HIS A 185 1.14 -7.20 -21.40
CA HIS A 185 2.52 -6.93 -20.99
C HIS A 185 3.47 -7.99 -21.59
N PRO A 186 4.72 -7.62 -21.93
CA PRO A 186 5.67 -8.50 -22.62
C PRO A 186 6.54 -9.32 -21.63
N PHE A 187 6.02 -9.60 -20.44
CA PHE A 187 6.73 -10.29 -19.37
C PHE A 187 5.76 -11.17 -18.58
N GLU A 188 6.28 -12.05 -17.73
CA GLU A 188 5.42 -12.85 -16.84
C GLU A 188 5.14 -12.07 -15.56
N ARG A 189 3.89 -12.12 -15.08
CA ARG A 189 3.47 -11.44 -13.85
C ARG A 189 4.30 -11.89 -12.64
N MET A 190 4.65 -13.17 -12.55
CA MET A 190 5.44 -13.71 -11.44
C MET A 190 6.86 -13.15 -11.38
N ASN A 191 7.38 -12.65 -12.51
CA ASN A 191 8.73 -12.07 -12.57
C ASN A 191 8.76 -10.59 -12.16
N VAL A 192 7.61 -9.97 -11.86
CA VAL A 192 7.55 -8.57 -11.44
C VAL A 192 8.06 -8.44 -10.02
N THR A 193 9.15 -7.69 -9.85
CA THR A 193 9.79 -7.45 -8.55
C THR A 193 9.36 -6.12 -7.95
N SER A 194 9.16 -5.09 -8.79
CA SER A 194 8.68 -3.79 -8.32
C SER A 194 8.00 -2.95 -9.38
N TYR A 195 7.32 -1.90 -8.92
CA TYR A 195 6.61 -0.97 -9.77
C TYR A 195 6.44 0.41 -9.12
N ALA A 196 6.31 1.42 -9.98
CA ALA A 196 6.08 2.80 -9.59
C ALA A 196 5.20 3.52 -10.61
N VAL A 197 4.49 4.56 -10.17
CA VAL A 197 3.84 5.52 -11.07
C VAL A 197 4.74 6.74 -11.19
N HIS A 198 4.98 7.18 -12.42
CA HIS A 198 5.81 8.33 -12.71
C HIS A 198 5.11 9.64 -12.28
N PRO A 199 5.85 10.68 -11.84
CA PRO A 199 5.28 11.98 -11.46
C PRO A 199 4.45 12.68 -12.55
N ASP A 200 4.60 12.29 -13.82
CA ASP A 200 3.75 12.77 -14.91
C ASP A 200 2.27 12.33 -14.77
N GLY A 201 1.96 11.47 -13.79
CA GLY A 201 0.60 10.99 -13.51
C GLY A 201 0.03 10.12 -14.63
N ARG A 202 0.88 9.60 -15.52
CA ARG A 202 0.49 8.95 -16.76
C ARG A 202 1.29 7.69 -17.07
N THR A 203 2.55 7.61 -16.66
CA THR A 203 3.43 6.52 -17.03
C THR A 203 3.60 5.54 -15.87
N ILE A 204 3.37 4.26 -16.12
CA ILE A 204 3.57 3.17 -15.16
C ILE A 204 4.92 2.53 -15.45
N PHE A 205 5.76 2.38 -14.44
CA PHE A 205 7.02 1.63 -14.50
C PHE A 205 6.84 0.29 -13.80
N VAL A 206 7.31 -0.79 -14.44
CA VAL A 206 7.29 -2.15 -13.90
C VAL A 206 8.67 -2.77 -14.13
N SER A 207 9.32 -3.18 -13.05
CA SER A 207 10.58 -3.93 -13.10
C SER A 207 10.32 -5.42 -12.97
N THR A 208 11.03 -6.19 -13.77
CA THR A 208 11.25 -7.61 -13.55
C THR A 208 12.63 -7.84 -12.97
N SER A 209 13.04 -9.11 -12.77
CA SER A 209 14.41 -9.47 -12.37
C SER A 209 15.51 -9.00 -13.34
N THR A 210 15.17 -8.65 -14.59
CA THR A 210 16.18 -8.38 -15.63
C THR A 210 16.01 -7.05 -16.37
N ALA A 211 14.83 -6.42 -16.31
CA ALA A 211 14.55 -5.22 -17.08
C ALA A 211 13.42 -4.38 -16.48
N THR A 212 13.39 -3.11 -16.85
CA THR A 212 12.30 -2.19 -16.54
C THR A 212 11.49 -1.91 -17.79
N PHE A 213 10.17 -1.96 -17.66
CA PHE A 213 9.20 -1.70 -18.70
C PHE A 213 8.32 -0.52 -18.31
N THR A 214 7.90 0.25 -19.30
CA THR A 214 7.00 1.37 -19.14
C THR A 214 5.72 1.17 -19.91
N PHE A 215 4.60 1.58 -19.35
CA PHE A 215 3.33 1.68 -20.03
C PHE A 215 2.79 3.11 -19.93
N ASP A 216 2.55 3.71 -21.09
CA ASP A 216 1.90 5.01 -21.20
C ASP A 216 0.38 4.82 -21.22
N THR A 217 -0.31 5.44 -20.25
CA THR A 217 -1.76 5.28 -20.08
C THR A 217 -2.61 6.10 -21.06
N ALA A 218 -2.03 7.09 -21.76
CA ALA A 218 -2.77 7.90 -22.73
C ALA A 218 -3.22 7.07 -23.92
N LYS A 219 -4.47 7.28 -24.33
CA LYS A 219 -5.17 6.47 -25.35
C LYS A 219 -4.34 6.26 -26.63
N VAL A 220 -3.65 7.30 -27.10
CA VAL A 220 -2.85 7.30 -28.33
C VAL A 220 -1.53 6.51 -28.26
N HIS A 221 -0.99 6.27 -27.05
CA HIS A 221 0.35 5.69 -26.86
C HIS A 221 0.35 4.41 -26.03
N ARG A 222 -0.82 3.77 -25.85
CA ARG A 222 -1.00 2.52 -25.10
C ARG A 222 -0.18 1.39 -25.69
N LYS A 223 1.05 1.25 -25.22
CA LYS A 223 1.95 0.18 -25.62
C LYS A 223 3.00 0.01 -24.53
N TRP A 224 3.25 -1.25 -24.17
CA TRP A 224 4.38 -1.60 -23.35
C TRP A 224 5.69 -1.41 -24.11
N ARG A 225 6.67 -0.80 -23.47
CA ARG A 225 8.01 -0.64 -24.00
C ARG A 225 9.01 -1.09 -22.95
N ARG A 226 10.05 -1.80 -23.35
CA ARG A 226 11.21 -2.02 -22.48
C ARG A 226 11.97 -0.70 -22.40
N HIS A 227 12.02 -0.14 -21.21
CA HIS A 227 12.64 1.15 -20.93
C HIS A 227 14.14 1.00 -20.71
N GLY A 228 14.58 -0.04 -20.00
CA GLY A 228 16.01 -0.28 -19.76
C GLY A 228 16.34 -1.72 -19.37
N ARG A 229 17.61 -2.11 -19.54
CA ARG A 229 18.18 -3.37 -19.02
C ARG A 229 18.73 -3.17 -17.61
N TRP A 230 17.90 -2.62 -16.75
CA TRP A 230 18.15 -2.36 -15.35
C TRP A 230 16.85 -2.52 -14.58
N THR A 231 16.94 -2.66 -13.26
CA THR A 231 15.80 -2.87 -12.37
C THR A 231 15.71 -1.75 -11.34
N LEU A 232 14.49 -1.36 -11.00
CA LEU A 232 14.26 -0.45 -9.88
C LEU A 232 14.78 -1.11 -8.59
N PRO A 233 15.40 -0.34 -7.67
CA PRO A 233 15.97 -0.86 -6.43
C PRO A 233 14.89 -1.08 -5.35
N PHE A 234 13.68 -1.43 -5.75
CA PHE A 234 12.55 -1.58 -4.85
C PHE A 234 12.03 -3.01 -4.86
N THR A 235 11.31 -3.32 -3.80
CA THR A 235 10.48 -4.51 -3.68
C THR A 235 9.03 -4.08 -3.56
N CYS A 236 8.20 -4.66 -4.43
CA CYS A 236 6.80 -4.29 -4.60
C CYS A 236 6.63 -2.82 -5.04
N ARG A 237 5.98 -1.98 -4.23
CA ARG A 237 5.52 -0.65 -4.65
C ARG A 237 6.48 0.45 -4.22
N ALA A 238 6.78 1.37 -5.13
CA ALA A 238 7.38 2.65 -4.80
C ALA A 238 6.43 3.83 -5.07
N TYR A 239 6.61 4.91 -4.30
CA TYR A 239 5.82 6.13 -4.37
C TYR A 239 6.71 7.29 -4.80
N PHE A 240 6.23 8.13 -5.71
CA PHE A 240 6.85 9.41 -5.96
C PHE A 240 6.58 10.37 -4.81
N ASP A 241 7.63 10.97 -4.26
CA ASP A 241 7.55 12.01 -3.25
C ASP A 241 8.09 13.33 -3.80
N GLY A 242 7.18 14.27 -4.06
CA GLY A 242 7.54 15.56 -4.65
C GLY A 242 8.39 16.47 -3.76
N GLU A 243 8.49 16.20 -2.46
CA GLU A 243 9.39 16.96 -1.58
C GLU A 243 10.82 16.44 -1.59
N LEU A 244 11.00 15.14 -1.86
CA LEU A 244 12.31 14.52 -2.07
C LEU A 244 12.73 14.53 -3.55
N ASP A 245 11.77 14.77 -4.45
CA ASP A 245 11.90 14.62 -5.89
C ASP A 245 12.45 13.25 -6.30
N ALA A 246 11.95 12.20 -5.63
CA ALA A 246 12.45 10.84 -5.79
C ALA A 246 11.31 9.81 -5.67
N TRP A 247 11.52 8.62 -6.24
CA TRP A 247 10.75 7.45 -5.86
C TRP A 247 11.28 6.89 -4.54
N VAL A 248 10.38 6.47 -3.66
CA VAL A 248 10.70 5.88 -2.36
C VAL A 248 9.94 4.57 -2.20
N GLY A 249 10.65 3.53 -1.77
CA GLY A 249 10.10 2.19 -1.59
C GLY A 249 10.94 1.33 -0.65
N LEU A 250 10.45 0.13 -0.37
CA LEU A 250 11.20 -0.89 0.39
C LEU A 250 12.30 -1.48 -0.50
N HIS A 251 13.43 -1.84 0.08
CA HIS A 251 14.58 -2.47 -0.56
C HIS A 251 14.93 -3.79 0.15
N GLY A 252 15.50 -4.75 -0.59
CA GLY A 252 15.76 -6.12 -0.11
C GLY A 252 14.69 -7.09 -0.59
N ASP A 253 14.85 -8.37 -0.32
CA ASP A 253 13.83 -9.36 -0.68
C ASP A 253 12.58 -9.23 0.21
N PRO A 254 11.40 -9.71 -0.22
CA PRO A 254 10.18 -9.65 0.59
C PRO A 254 10.35 -10.26 1.99
N ASP A 255 11.16 -11.33 2.09
CA ASP A 255 11.44 -12.04 3.34
C ASP A 255 12.59 -11.39 4.13
N GLU A 256 13.47 -10.64 3.45
CA GLU A 256 14.65 -10.01 4.02
C GLU A 256 14.72 -8.53 3.64
N ILE A 257 13.76 -7.74 4.14
CA ILE A 257 13.70 -6.31 3.87
C ILE A 257 14.89 -5.61 4.55
N GLU A 258 15.81 -5.10 3.74
CA GLU A 258 17.01 -4.41 4.21
C GLU A 258 16.73 -2.98 4.70
N GLY A 259 15.71 -2.33 4.13
CA GLY A 259 15.31 -0.99 4.54
C GLY A 259 14.49 -0.23 3.52
N ILE A 260 14.56 1.10 3.59
CA ILE A 260 13.88 2.01 2.66
C ILE A 260 14.94 2.65 1.79
N CYS A 261 14.70 2.72 0.49
CA CYS A 261 15.57 3.44 -0.43
C CYS A 261 14.82 4.55 -1.17
N ALA A 262 15.58 5.54 -1.62
CA ALA A 262 15.13 6.57 -2.55
C ALA A 262 15.89 6.43 -3.87
N CYS A 263 15.19 6.56 -4.98
CA CYS A 263 15.70 6.40 -6.34
C CYS A 263 15.32 7.62 -7.16
N ASP A 264 16.26 8.15 -7.93
CA ASP A 264 16.00 9.25 -8.86
C ASP A 264 14.90 8.81 -9.85
N VAL A 265 14.06 9.76 -10.25
CA VAL A 265 12.97 9.48 -11.19
C VAL A 265 13.55 9.28 -12.59
N ALA A 266 13.36 8.07 -13.13
CA ALA A 266 13.73 7.80 -14.52
C ALA A 266 12.85 8.60 -15.49
N SER A 267 13.45 9.13 -16.55
CA SER A 267 12.72 9.86 -17.60
C SER A 267 11.58 9.01 -18.18
N SER A 268 10.41 9.60 -18.38
CA SER A 268 9.30 8.93 -19.09
C SER A 268 9.38 9.07 -20.62
N ASP A 269 10.36 9.83 -21.14
CA ASP A 269 10.51 10.04 -22.59
C ASP A 269 10.96 8.75 -23.29
N PRO A 270 10.19 8.22 -24.26
CA PRO A 270 10.60 7.06 -25.05
C PRO A 270 11.88 7.27 -25.88
N GLY A 271 12.28 8.52 -26.15
CA GLY A 271 13.54 8.86 -26.83
C GLY A 271 14.75 8.89 -25.89
N SER A 272 14.52 9.03 -24.58
CA SER A 272 15.53 9.00 -23.53
C SER A 272 15.88 7.56 -23.18
N MET A 273 16.40 6.81 -24.15
CA MET A 273 16.93 5.45 -23.95
C MET A 273 18.35 5.50 -23.39
N ASP A 274 18.62 6.43 -22.48
CA ASP A 274 19.82 6.34 -21.67
C ASP A 274 19.65 5.10 -20.80
N GLY A 275 20.29 4.01 -21.21
CA GLY A 275 20.27 2.71 -20.51
C GLY A 275 20.91 2.77 -19.12
N GLN A 276 21.13 3.97 -18.59
CA GLN A 276 21.68 4.24 -17.29
C GLN A 276 20.62 3.98 -16.22
N ARG A 277 20.98 3.14 -15.28
CA ARG A 277 20.17 2.88 -14.09
C ARG A 277 20.06 4.18 -13.28
N PRO A 278 18.86 4.58 -12.83
CA PRO A 278 18.73 5.74 -11.96
C PRO A 278 19.56 5.56 -10.69
N ALA A 279 20.18 6.65 -10.24
CA ALA A 279 20.92 6.60 -8.99
C ALA A 279 19.95 6.41 -7.83
N TRP A 280 20.38 5.68 -6.81
CA TRP A 280 19.55 5.40 -5.66
C TRP A 280 20.41 5.35 -4.39
N LYS A 281 19.74 5.53 -3.26
CA LYS A 281 20.36 5.62 -1.94
C LYS A 281 19.54 4.84 -0.94
N LEU A 282 20.20 3.97 -0.19
CA LEU A 282 19.60 3.29 0.94
C LEU A 282 19.52 4.26 2.14
N GLY A 283 18.43 4.17 2.89
CA GLY A 283 18.23 4.88 4.14
C GLY A 283 19.22 4.45 5.21
N LYS A 284 19.58 5.37 6.10
CA LYS A 284 20.54 5.10 7.18
C LYS A 284 19.95 4.25 8.30
N GLU A 285 18.68 4.47 8.62
CA GLU A 285 18.04 3.82 9.76
C GLU A 285 17.37 2.52 9.37
N LYS A 286 17.50 1.51 10.24
CA LYS A 286 16.67 0.31 10.22
C LYS A 286 15.30 0.64 10.80
N LEU A 287 14.29 0.68 9.94
CA LEU A 287 12.92 1.07 10.32
C LEU A 287 12.05 -0.12 10.74
N LEU A 288 12.45 -1.33 10.36
CA LEU A 288 11.87 -2.58 10.86
C LEU A 288 12.18 -2.77 12.35
N SER A 289 11.57 -3.78 12.95
CA SER A 289 11.91 -4.19 14.32
C SER A 289 13.34 -4.71 14.42
N GLU A 290 13.98 -4.40 15.53
CA GLU A 290 15.31 -4.88 15.91
C GLU A 290 15.24 -5.67 17.24
N ASP A 291 14.02 -5.89 17.74
CA ASP A 291 13.80 -6.69 18.94
C ASP A 291 14.10 -8.17 18.58
N PRO A 292 15.04 -8.83 19.29
CA PRO A 292 15.41 -10.21 19.00
C PRO A 292 14.26 -11.21 19.22
N ASP A 293 13.22 -10.82 19.96
CA ASP A 293 12.04 -11.65 20.22
C ASP A 293 10.95 -11.44 19.17
N GLU A 294 11.13 -10.51 18.22
CA GLU A 294 10.22 -10.25 17.10
C GLU A 294 10.82 -10.73 15.78
N GLU A 295 10.19 -11.73 15.15
CA GLU A 295 10.56 -12.19 13.81
C GLU A 295 9.72 -11.51 12.73
N HIS A 296 10.36 -11.14 11.61
CA HIS A 296 9.69 -10.49 10.50
C HIS A 296 8.84 -11.48 9.70
N VAL A 297 7.55 -11.18 9.52
CA VAL A 297 6.65 -11.99 8.68
C VAL A 297 6.37 -11.31 7.35
N GLY A 298 6.11 -9.99 7.37
CA GLY A 298 5.78 -9.26 6.16
C GLY A 298 5.68 -7.76 6.39
N ALA A 299 5.83 -6.96 5.33
CA ALA A 299 5.65 -5.52 5.43
C ALA A 299 5.19 -4.84 4.15
N THR A 300 4.57 -3.67 4.33
CA THR A 300 4.23 -2.75 3.25
C THR A 300 4.53 -1.32 3.66
N LEU A 301 4.91 -0.50 2.68
CA LEU A 301 5.13 0.93 2.86
C LEU A 301 3.94 1.71 2.30
N VAL A 302 3.47 2.70 3.06
CA VAL A 302 2.38 3.57 2.66
C VAL A 302 2.83 5.02 2.72
N TYR A 303 2.78 5.71 1.57
CA TYR A 303 3.00 7.16 1.52
C TYR A 303 1.77 7.89 2.08
N MET A 304 1.97 8.65 3.15
CA MET A 304 0.92 9.41 3.81
C MET A 304 0.77 10.83 3.24
N GLY A 305 1.78 11.33 2.52
CA GLY A 305 1.73 12.63 1.85
C GLY A 305 1.98 13.83 2.75
N GLY A 306 2.64 14.83 2.17
CA GLY A 306 2.99 16.11 2.80
C GLY A 306 4.00 15.95 3.95
N ARG A 307 5.11 16.67 3.86
CA ARG A 307 6.30 16.54 4.72
C ARG A 307 6.97 15.19 4.59
N SER A 308 6.94 14.59 3.39
CA SER A 308 7.54 13.28 3.13
C SER A 308 7.18 12.22 4.18
N LYS A 309 5.92 12.21 4.62
CA LYS A 309 5.44 11.34 5.70
C LYS A 309 5.05 9.97 5.16
N TYR A 310 5.51 8.92 5.85
CA TYR A 310 5.25 7.52 5.52
C TYR A 310 4.79 6.75 6.75
N CYS A 311 4.13 5.62 6.50
CA CYS A 311 3.86 4.59 7.48
C CYS A 311 4.40 3.27 6.95
N LEU A 312 5.34 2.67 7.68
CA LEU A 312 5.72 1.27 7.52
C LEU A 312 4.73 0.42 8.33
N VAL A 313 4.07 -0.50 7.66
CA VAL A 313 3.16 -1.47 8.25
C VAL A 313 3.89 -2.81 8.25
N GLN A 314 4.35 -3.26 9.41
CA GLN A 314 5.11 -4.50 9.55
C GLN A 314 4.30 -5.48 10.39
N CYS A 315 4.20 -6.72 9.93
CA CYS A 315 3.74 -7.86 10.71
C CYS A 315 4.96 -8.57 11.31
N VAL A 316 4.90 -8.86 12.60
CA VAL A 316 5.92 -9.63 13.33
C VAL A 316 5.28 -10.77 14.10
N SER A 317 5.96 -11.91 14.15
CA SER A 317 5.66 -13.01 15.06
C SER A 317 6.47 -12.85 16.34
N ILE A 318 5.88 -13.27 17.45
CA ILE A 318 6.55 -13.46 18.73
C ILE A 318 6.23 -14.88 19.17
N ASP A 319 7.26 -15.66 19.46
CA ASP A 319 7.10 -17.00 19.98
C ASP A 319 6.72 -16.92 21.46
N ASP A 320 5.53 -17.40 21.80
CA ASP A 320 5.00 -17.33 23.18
C ASP A 320 5.49 -18.50 24.07
N ASP A 321 6.35 -19.41 23.58
CA ASP A 321 6.91 -20.50 24.39
C ASP A 321 8.43 -20.42 24.60
N CYS A 322 8.76 -20.35 25.88
CA CYS A 322 10.07 -20.35 26.50
C CYS A 322 10.95 -21.56 26.11
N ALA A 323 12.26 -21.30 26.01
CA ALA A 323 13.32 -22.24 26.35
C ALA A 323 13.37 -23.59 25.60
N ASP A 324 13.57 -23.59 24.29
CA ASP A 324 14.70 -24.33 23.71
C ASP A 324 14.90 -23.97 22.23
N ARG A 325 16.03 -23.33 21.94
CA ARG A 325 16.46 -23.06 20.57
C ARG A 325 16.92 -24.36 19.92
N THR A 326 16.03 -25.05 19.20
CA THR A 326 16.47 -25.93 18.11
C THR A 326 15.54 -25.83 16.91
N ARG A 327 15.96 -24.99 15.97
CA ARG A 327 15.44 -24.85 14.61
C ARG A 327 15.19 -26.21 13.95
N ASN A 328 14.00 -26.39 13.36
CA ASN A 328 13.80 -27.05 12.07
C ASN A 328 12.43 -26.68 11.49
N PHE A 329 12.43 -26.05 10.31
CA PHE A 329 11.25 -25.52 9.59
C PHE A 329 10.37 -26.60 8.90
N TYR A 330 10.42 -27.86 9.34
CA TYR A 330 9.72 -28.98 8.68
C TYR A 330 9.09 -30.01 9.64
N GLU A 331 8.82 -29.66 10.90
CA GLU A 331 8.08 -30.55 11.81
C GLU A 331 6.99 -29.77 12.57
N PHE A 332 5.84 -29.55 11.93
CA PHE A 332 4.58 -29.32 12.64
C PHE A 332 3.59 -30.41 12.24
N MET A 333 3.82 -31.60 12.80
CA MET A 333 2.79 -32.60 13.08
C MET A 333 3.42 -33.62 14.05
N ASP A 334 3.63 -33.22 15.31
CA ASP A 334 3.65 -34.17 16.40
C ASP A 334 2.18 -34.44 16.80
N PRO A 335 1.62 -35.63 16.52
CA PRO A 335 0.22 -35.93 16.81
C PRO A 335 -0.05 -36.15 18.31
N GLU A 336 0.97 -36.21 19.17
CA GLU A 336 0.83 -36.67 20.55
C GLU A 336 0.90 -35.57 21.62
N SER A 337 1.39 -34.36 21.31
CA SER A 337 1.50 -33.29 22.32
C SER A 337 0.38 -32.25 22.34
N GLY A 338 -0.47 -32.15 21.31
CA GLY A 338 -1.71 -31.35 21.35
C GLY A 338 -1.57 -29.83 21.58
N GLU A 339 -0.35 -29.32 21.82
CA GLU A 339 -0.04 -27.92 22.03
C GLU A 339 0.82 -27.45 20.86
N THR A 340 0.14 -26.96 19.81
CA THR A 340 0.80 -26.13 18.81
C THR A 340 1.21 -24.85 19.52
N GLY A 341 2.52 -24.65 19.74
CA GLY A 341 3.05 -23.38 20.25
C GLY A 341 2.42 -22.24 19.44
N SER A 342 1.59 -21.44 20.10
CA SER A 342 0.79 -20.43 19.40
C SER A 342 1.67 -19.21 19.20
N CYS A 343 2.27 -19.05 18.02
CA CYS A 343 2.91 -17.78 17.67
C CYS A 343 1.86 -16.66 17.77
N ARG A 344 2.18 -15.61 18.51
CA ARG A 344 1.34 -14.41 18.58
C ARG A 344 1.84 -13.40 17.56
N TYR A 345 0.93 -12.81 16.80
CA TYR A 345 1.28 -11.82 15.79
C TYR A 345 0.95 -10.41 16.24
N LEU A 346 1.89 -9.50 16.02
CA LEU A 346 1.71 -8.06 16.23
C LEU A 346 1.84 -7.30 14.91
N LEU A 347 1.02 -6.26 14.78
CA LEU A 347 1.14 -5.27 13.73
C LEU A 347 1.86 -4.04 14.28
N ARG A 348 3.07 -3.85 13.80
CA ARG A 348 3.96 -2.74 14.13
C ARG A 348 3.81 -1.63 13.10
N LEU A 349 3.14 -0.54 13.49
CA LEU A 349 2.98 0.66 12.67
C LEU A 349 4.06 1.67 13.02
N THR A 350 4.98 1.92 12.09
CA THR A 350 6.05 2.91 12.25
C THR A 350 5.81 4.09 11.32
N THR A 351 5.44 5.23 11.89
CA THR A 351 5.29 6.50 11.13
C THR A 351 6.55 7.33 11.24
N PHE A 352 6.95 7.97 10.14
CA PHE A 352 8.17 8.79 10.08
C PHE A 352 8.08 9.75 8.89
N SER A 353 8.96 10.73 8.85
CA SER A 353 9.15 11.68 7.76
C SER A 353 10.56 11.56 7.20
N LEU A 354 10.67 11.33 5.90
CA LEU A 354 11.97 11.19 5.24
C LEU A 354 12.51 12.55 4.81
N LYS A 355 13.83 12.69 4.80
CA LYS A 355 14.55 13.83 4.23
C LYS A 355 15.95 13.40 3.80
N PHE A 356 16.57 14.21 2.94
CA PHE A 356 18.00 14.11 2.72
C PHE A 356 18.75 14.93 3.78
N ASP A 357 19.77 14.34 4.39
CA ASP A 357 20.66 15.06 5.29
C ASP A 357 21.64 15.97 4.51
N LYS A 358 22.49 16.70 5.24
CA LYS A 358 23.51 17.59 4.67
C LYS A 358 24.54 16.89 3.78
N HIS A 359 24.61 15.56 3.82
CA HIS A 359 25.49 14.73 3.01
C HIS A 359 24.73 14.03 1.87
N GLY A 360 23.43 14.32 1.73
CA GLY A 360 22.57 13.75 0.71
C GLY A 360 22.14 12.31 0.99
N HIS A 361 22.28 11.80 2.22
CA HIS A 361 21.78 10.48 2.61
C HIS A 361 20.32 10.56 3.02
N LEU A 362 19.55 9.52 2.67
CA LEU A 362 18.15 9.41 3.08
C LEU A 362 18.08 9.05 4.58
N THR A 363 17.28 9.81 5.33
CA THR A 363 17.15 9.66 6.78
C THR A 363 15.71 9.95 7.24
N ALA A 364 15.23 9.18 8.21
CA ALA A 364 14.00 9.48 8.95
C ALA A 364 14.23 10.49 10.09
N GLY A 365 15.49 10.72 10.49
CA GLY A 365 15.86 11.53 11.64
C GLY A 365 15.12 11.08 12.92
N ASN A 366 14.75 12.03 13.77
CA ASN A 366 14.05 11.74 15.02
C ASN A 366 12.52 11.75 14.88
N SER A 367 11.99 11.57 13.66
CA SER A 367 10.56 11.65 13.40
C SER A 367 9.80 10.33 13.60
N ARG A 368 10.53 9.24 13.87
CA ARG A 368 10.01 7.88 14.04
C ARG A 368 9.06 7.80 15.23
N ARG A 369 7.86 7.26 15.00
CA ARG A 369 6.87 6.92 16.03
C ARG A 369 6.31 5.54 15.77
N VAL A 370 6.41 4.66 16.76
CA VAL A 370 6.02 3.25 16.65
C VAL A 370 4.76 3.00 17.47
N ARG A 371 3.85 2.17 16.95
CA ARG A 371 2.68 1.65 17.66
C ARG A 371 2.51 0.18 17.37
N TYR A 372 2.21 -0.58 18.41
CA TYR A 372 1.90 -2.00 18.31
C TYR A 372 0.40 -2.23 18.42
N TYR A 373 -0.10 -3.11 17.56
CA TYR A 373 -1.48 -3.56 17.60
C TYR A 373 -1.53 -5.09 17.60
N ARG A 374 -2.39 -5.66 18.45
CA ARG A 374 -2.67 -7.10 18.39
C ARG A 374 -3.37 -7.45 17.08
N VAL A 375 -2.83 -8.44 16.39
CA VAL A 375 -3.47 -9.02 15.22
C VAL A 375 -4.54 -10.01 15.68
N PRO A 376 -5.74 -10.01 15.09
CA PRO A 376 -6.75 -11.02 15.39
C PRO A 376 -6.26 -12.42 15.03
N GLN A 377 -6.51 -13.41 15.88
CA GLN A 377 -6.11 -14.81 15.66
C GLN A 377 -6.68 -15.44 14.38
N ALA A 378 -7.77 -14.89 13.83
CA ALA A 378 -8.40 -15.38 12.62
C ALA A 378 -7.74 -14.91 11.31
N VAL A 379 -6.70 -14.06 11.39
CA VAL A 379 -5.95 -13.59 10.22
C VAL A 379 -5.13 -14.75 9.65
N THR A 380 -5.12 -14.91 8.33
CA THR A 380 -4.32 -15.97 7.67
C THR A 380 -2.86 -15.58 7.49
N ASP A 381 -1.96 -16.56 7.35
CA ASP A 381 -0.51 -16.32 7.14
C ASP A 381 -0.25 -15.46 5.90
N SER A 382 -0.97 -15.70 4.81
CA SER A 382 -0.93 -14.87 3.58
C SER A 382 -1.23 -13.39 3.84
N ALA A 383 -2.16 -13.08 4.74
CA ALA A 383 -2.48 -11.71 5.12
C ALA A 383 -1.39 -11.06 5.99
N LEU A 384 -0.61 -11.87 6.70
CA LEU A 384 0.53 -11.43 7.52
C LEU A 384 1.77 -11.19 6.67
N GLU A 385 2.06 -12.06 5.71
CA GLU A 385 3.15 -11.95 4.74
C GLU A 385 2.97 -10.73 3.82
N TYR A 386 1.73 -10.47 3.39
CA TYR A 386 1.39 -9.41 2.45
C TYR A 386 0.37 -8.42 3.03
N PRO A 387 0.73 -7.62 4.05
CA PRO A 387 -0.20 -6.71 4.69
C PRO A 387 -0.70 -5.67 3.68
N VAL A 388 -2.02 -5.47 3.64
CA VAL A 388 -2.67 -4.52 2.71
C VAL A 388 -3.10 -3.28 3.46
N ALA A 389 -2.56 -2.13 3.03
CA ALA A 389 -2.83 -0.84 3.63
C ALA A 389 -2.92 0.30 2.61
N PHE A 390 -3.79 1.27 2.90
CA PHE A 390 -4.01 2.44 2.06
C PHE A 390 -4.03 3.72 2.88
N CYS A 391 -3.49 4.83 2.35
CA CYS A 391 -3.67 6.15 2.94
C CYS A 391 -4.52 7.03 2.03
N ILE A 392 -5.73 7.38 2.49
CA ILE A 392 -6.78 8.06 1.68
C ILE A 392 -7.31 9.31 2.40
#